data_AF-A0A534S885-F1
#
_entry.id   AF-A0A534S885-F1
#
_cell.length_a   1.000
_cell.length_b   1.000
_cell.length_c   1.000
_cell.angle_alpha   90.00
_cell.angle_beta   90.00
_cell.angle_gamma   90.00
#
_symmetry.space_group_name_H-M   'P 1'
#
loop_
_entity.id
_entity.type
_entity.pdbx_description
1 polymer ?
#
loop_
_entity_poly.entity_id
_entity_poly.type
_entity_poly.pdbx_seq_one_letter_code
_entity_poly.pdbx_strand_id
1 'polypeptide(L)'
;PILANHPVNQKRQAEGQRQATTIWLWGQGRAPQLPPLTKRFGIRGGVISAVDIIHGLGVYAGLERIDVPGITGFLDTNYVGKGEYGVRSLEKNDLVFIHVEAADEAGHMGDVEKKIQALEDFDEKVVGTVLKGMAHRRDYRILLMPDHPTAIALKTHVAEPVPFVLFSAGAPQDNGKLGYNEEDALKTGIVAKQAYRLIEALIEGRPTWTEI
;
A
#
# COMPACT_ATOMS: atom_id res chain seq x y z
N PRO A 1 -26.57 22.08 -20.42
CA PRO A 1 -27.43 21.86 -19.23
C PRO A 1 -27.88 20.39 -19.05
N ILE A 2 -26.95 19.43 -19.18
CA ILE A 2 -27.26 17.99 -19.03
C ILE A 2 -27.47 17.63 -17.55
N LEU A 3 -26.56 18.08 -16.67
CA LEU A 3 -26.64 17.77 -15.23
C LEU A 3 -27.78 18.52 -14.54
N ALA A 4 -27.96 19.80 -14.83
CA ALA A 4 -28.97 20.64 -14.18
C ALA A 4 -30.40 20.06 -14.30
N ASN A 5 -30.75 19.51 -15.46
CA ASN A 5 -32.07 18.95 -15.72
C ASN A 5 -32.17 17.44 -15.44
N HIS A 6 -31.11 16.81 -14.93
CA HIS A 6 -31.12 15.38 -14.65
C HIS A 6 -32.13 15.06 -13.52
N PRO A 7 -32.90 13.95 -13.60
CA PRO A 7 -33.91 13.60 -12.60
C PRO A 7 -33.39 13.57 -11.15
N VAL A 8 -32.12 13.18 -10.96
CA VAL A 8 -31.47 13.23 -9.63
C VAL A 8 -31.40 14.66 -9.09
N ASN A 9 -31.07 15.66 -9.91
CA ASN A 9 -30.99 17.06 -9.47
C ASN A 9 -32.37 17.69 -9.28
N GLN A 10 -33.38 17.27 -10.04
CA GLN A 10 -34.77 17.67 -9.80
C GLN A 10 -35.27 17.13 -8.47
N LYS A 11 -35.00 15.84 -8.16
CA LYS A 11 -35.33 15.23 -6.87
C LYS A 11 -34.63 15.94 -5.71
N ARG A 12 -33.32 16.18 -5.82
CA ARG A 12 -32.55 16.93 -4.81
C ARG A 12 -33.15 18.31 -4.55
N GLN A 13 -33.55 19.02 -5.61
CA GLN A 13 -34.19 20.33 -5.48
C GLN A 13 -35.55 20.24 -4.76
N ALA A 14 -36.39 19.27 -5.14
CA ALA A 14 -37.68 19.04 -4.49
C ALA A 14 -37.53 18.68 -3.00
N GLU A 15 -36.42 18.04 -2.62
CA GLU A 15 -36.06 17.71 -1.24
C GLU A 15 -35.27 18.82 -0.51
N GLY A 16 -35.08 19.99 -1.13
CA GLY A 16 -34.32 21.11 -0.53
C GLY A 16 -32.81 20.87 -0.42
N GLN A 17 -32.26 19.87 -1.12
CA GLN A 17 -30.84 19.55 -1.15
C GLN A 17 -30.08 20.33 -2.24
N ARG A 18 -28.77 20.53 -2.02
CA ARG A 18 -27.88 21.15 -3.01
C ARG A 18 -27.78 20.32 -4.29
N GLN A 19 -28.03 20.90 -5.45
CA GLN A 19 -27.89 20.23 -6.75
C GLN A 19 -26.42 20.11 -7.18
N ALA A 20 -26.07 19.04 -7.88
CA ALA A 20 -24.76 18.82 -8.49
C ALA A 20 -24.83 19.13 -10.00
N THR A 21 -24.67 20.39 -10.36
CA THR A 21 -24.91 20.89 -11.74
C THR A 21 -23.65 21.20 -12.53
N THR A 22 -22.49 21.25 -11.85
CA THR A 22 -21.19 21.63 -12.42
C THR A 22 -20.18 20.53 -12.14
N ILE A 23 -19.24 20.34 -13.08
CA ILE A 23 -18.09 19.44 -12.93
C ILE A 23 -16.86 20.29 -12.62
N TRP A 24 -16.17 20.00 -11.52
CA TRP A 24 -14.87 20.60 -11.21
C TRP A 24 -13.75 19.63 -11.60
N LEU A 25 -13.18 19.83 -12.78
CA LEU A 25 -12.02 19.07 -13.22
C LEU A 25 -10.76 19.63 -12.56
N TRP A 26 -9.97 18.76 -11.94
CA TRP A 26 -8.68 19.07 -11.33
C TRP A 26 -7.78 17.83 -11.39
N GLY A 27 -6.46 18.01 -11.29
CA GLY A 27 -5.50 16.90 -11.31
C GLY A 27 -5.26 16.28 -12.69
N GLN A 28 -5.26 17.09 -13.75
CA GLN A 28 -5.00 16.62 -15.10
C GLN A 28 -3.60 16.00 -15.23
N GLY A 29 -3.55 14.79 -15.79
CA GLY A 29 -2.32 14.04 -16.03
C GLY A 29 -2.35 13.34 -17.38
N ARG A 30 -1.22 12.75 -17.75
CA ARG A 30 -1.11 11.83 -18.90
C ARG A 30 -0.92 10.42 -18.40
N ALA A 31 -1.40 9.45 -19.17
CA ALA A 31 -1.11 8.04 -18.92
C ALA A 31 0.42 7.82 -18.90
N PRO A 32 1.00 7.34 -17.78
CA PRO A 32 2.43 7.05 -17.73
C PRO A 32 2.77 5.86 -18.62
N GLN A 33 3.97 5.87 -19.20
CA GLN A 33 4.53 4.69 -19.87
C GLN A 33 5.49 4.02 -18.91
N LEU A 34 5.07 2.90 -18.34
CA LEU A 34 5.89 2.07 -17.45
C LEU A 34 6.18 0.74 -18.16
N PRO A 35 7.43 0.24 -18.15
CA PRO A 35 7.68 -1.13 -18.57
C PRO A 35 6.99 -2.07 -17.57
N PRO A 36 6.18 -3.03 -18.04
CA PRO A 36 5.52 -3.97 -17.14
C PRO A 36 6.59 -4.83 -16.43
N LEU A 37 6.27 -5.29 -15.21
CA LEU A 37 7.19 -6.12 -14.42
C LEU A 37 7.53 -7.44 -15.12
N THR A 38 6.62 -7.96 -15.95
CA THR A 38 6.89 -9.09 -16.85
C THR A 38 8.04 -8.81 -17.80
N LYS A 39 8.14 -7.60 -18.36
CA LYS A 39 9.22 -7.20 -19.26
C LYS A 39 10.51 -6.89 -18.51
N ARG A 40 10.42 -6.26 -17.33
CA ARG A 40 11.61 -5.85 -16.55
C ARG A 40 12.26 -7.02 -15.82
N PHE A 41 11.47 -7.91 -15.24
CA PHE A 41 11.92 -8.95 -14.31
C PHE A 41 11.47 -10.37 -14.69
N GLY A 42 10.62 -10.54 -15.70
CA GLY A 42 10.10 -11.86 -16.07
C GLY A 42 9.02 -12.40 -15.13
N ILE A 43 8.47 -11.57 -14.25
CA ILE A 43 7.50 -12.00 -13.22
C ILE A 43 6.07 -11.57 -13.53
N ARG A 44 5.10 -12.31 -13.01
CA ARG A 44 3.69 -11.91 -12.93
C ARG A 44 3.33 -11.60 -11.49
N GLY A 45 2.38 -10.70 -11.30
CA GLY A 45 1.95 -10.34 -9.96
C GLY A 45 0.54 -9.77 -9.91
N GLY A 46 0.05 -9.59 -8.69
CA GLY A 46 -1.21 -8.90 -8.42
C GLY A 46 -1.06 -7.72 -7.48
N VAL A 47 -2.05 -6.82 -7.53
CA VAL A 47 -2.19 -5.64 -6.67
C VAL A 47 -3.51 -5.72 -5.89
N ILE A 48 -3.41 -5.52 -4.57
CA ILE A 48 -4.54 -5.36 -3.64
C ILE A 48 -4.46 -3.96 -3.05
N SER A 49 -5.47 -3.13 -3.29
CA SER A 49 -5.61 -1.81 -2.66
C SER A 49 -7.09 -1.41 -2.63
N ALA A 50 -7.46 -0.49 -1.74
CA ALA A 50 -8.76 0.17 -1.81
C ALA A 50 -8.69 1.52 -2.56
N VAL A 51 -7.48 1.96 -2.91
CA VAL A 51 -7.20 3.29 -3.47
C VAL A 51 -6.98 3.19 -4.98
N ASP A 52 -7.76 3.94 -5.75
CA ASP A 52 -7.77 3.90 -7.22
C ASP A 52 -6.40 4.25 -7.84
N ILE A 53 -5.66 5.19 -7.26
CA ILE A 53 -4.33 5.57 -7.78
C ILE A 53 -3.35 4.40 -7.72
N ILE A 54 -3.35 3.66 -6.61
CA ILE A 54 -2.49 2.49 -6.41
C ILE A 54 -2.89 1.35 -7.35
N HIS A 55 -4.20 1.15 -7.56
CA HIS A 55 -4.69 0.21 -8.59
C HIS A 55 -4.21 0.60 -9.98
N GLY A 56 -4.37 1.87 -10.36
CA GLY A 56 -3.94 2.38 -11.65
C GLY A 56 -2.46 2.12 -11.87
N LEU A 57 -1.61 2.49 -10.90
CA LEU A 57 -0.16 2.25 -10.98
C LEU A 57 0.18 0.76 -11.09
N GLY A 58 -0.49 -0.10 -10.33
CA GLY A 58 -0.31 -1.56 -10.44
C GLY A 58 -0.65 -2.08 -11.83
N VAL A 59 -1.77 -1.63 -12.42
CA VAL A 59 -2.17 -2.00 -13.79
C VAL A 59 -1.15 -1.49 -14.82
N TYR A 60 -0.65 -0.26 -14.68
CA TYR A 60 0.43 0.25 -15.55
C TYR A 60 1.74 -0.54 -15.40
N ALA A 61 2.02 -1.08 -14.20
CA ALA A 61 3.14 -1.98 -13.96
C ALA A 61 2.89 -3.42 -14.44
N GLY A 62 1.71 -3.72 -15.00
CA GLY A 62 1.34 -5.05 -15.51
C GLY A 62 0.89 -6.04 -14.42
N LEU A 63 0.49 -5.55 -13.26
CA LEU A 63 -0.10 -6.37 -12.19
C LEU A 63 -1.60 -6.60 -12.44
N GLU A 64 -2.09 -7.80 -12.11
CA GLU A 64 -3.54 -8.06 -12.08
C GLU A 64 -4.18 -7.41 -10.86
N ARG A 65 -5.36 -6.81 -11.02
CA ARG A 65 -6.14 -6.36 -9.87
C ARG A 65 -6.74 -7.57 -9.16
N ILE A 66 -6.51 -7.66 -7.85
CA ILE A 66 -7.11 -8.68 -7.00
C ILE A 66 -8.24 -8.02 -6.20
N ASP A 67 -9.47 -8.40 -6.51
CA ASP A 67 -10.64 -7.90 -5.81
C ASP A 67 -10.83 -8.61 -4.46
N VAL A 68 -10.79 -7.82 -3.39
CA VAL A 68 -11.02 -8.30 -2.02
C VAL A 68 -12.33 -7.66 -1.51
N PRO A 69 -13.35 -8.46 -1.18
CA PRO A 69 -14.60 -7.93 -0.65
C PRO A 69 -14.39 -7.14 0.65
N GLY A 70 -15.05 -5.98 0.76
CA GLY A 70 -15.08 -5.19 2.00
C GLY A 70 -13.82 -4.37 2.29
N ILE A 71 -12.93 -4.15 1.32
CA ILE A 71 -11.84 -3.17 1.49
C ILE A 71 -12.37 -1.76 1.23
N THR A 72 -12.22 -0.86 2.20
CA THR A 72 -12.82 0.49 2.18
C THR A 72 -11.77 1.61 2.06
N GLY A 73 -10.53 1.34 2.46
CA GLY A 73 -9.47 2.34 2.59
C GLY A 73 -9.39 2.99 3.97
N PHE A 74 -10.39 2.78 4.83
CA PHE A 74 -10.43 3.33 6.19
C PHE A 74 -10.24 2.23 7.25
N LEU A 75 -10.40 2.57 8.53
CA LEU A 75 -10.27 1.61 9.64
C LEU A 75 -11.25 0.43 9.58
N ASP A 76 -12.38 0.58 8.92
CA ASP A 76 -13.37 -0.48 8.72
C ASP A 76 -13.04 -1.42 7.53
N THR A 77 -11.87 -1.25 6.91
CA THR A 77 -11.42 -2.08 5.78
C THR A 77 -11.21 -3.54 6.18
N ASN A 78 -11.45 -4.45 5.25
CA ASN A 78 -11.18 -5.88 5.47
C ASN A 78 -9.66 -6.19 5.44
N TYR A 79 -8.96 -5.95 6.55
CA TYR A 79 -7.51 -6.23 6.68
C TYR A 79 -7.19 -7.71 6.48
N VAL A 80 -7.90 -8.61 7.16
CA VAL A 80 -7.66 -10.07 7.06
C VAL A 80 -7.82 -10.55 5.62
N GLY A 81 -8.87 -10.11 4.92
CA GLY A 81 -9.10 -10.45 3.53
C GLY A 81 -7.96 -10.00 2.62
N LYS A 82 -7.33 -8.85 2.86
CA LYS A 82 -6.15 -8.43 2.08
C LYS A 82 -5.00 -9.42 2.22
N GLY A 83 -4.73 -9.88 3.44
CA GLY A 83 -3.72 -10.91 3.71
C GLY A 83 -4.06 -12.25 3.06
N GLU A 84 -5.27 -12.77 3.26
CA GLU A 84 -5.71 -14.07 2.74
C GLU A 84 -5.71 -14.13 1.21
N TYR A 85 -6.28 -13.12 0.56
CA TYR A 85 -6.30 -13.03 -0.91
C TYR A 85 -4.90 -12.80 -1.47
N GLY A 86 -4.05 -12.07 -0.72
CA GLY A 86 -2.66 -11.88 -1.09
C GLY A 86 -1.89 -13.20 -1.11
N VAL A 87 -1.97 -13.99 -0.04
CA VAL A 87 -1.37 -15.33 0.04
C VAL A 87 -1.89 -16.24 -1.07
N ARG A 88 -3.22 -16.29 -1.26
CA ARG A 88 -3.82 -17.11 -2.34
C ARG A 88 -3.33 -16.71 -3.72
N SER A 89 -3.11 -15.42 -3.97
CA SER A 89 -2.63 -14.97 -5.28
C SER A 89 -1.25 -15.51 -5.63
N LEU A 90 -0.40 -15.78 -4.63
CA LEU A 90 0.93 -16.35 -4.80
C LEU A 90 0.92 -17.83 -5.22
N GLU A 91 -0.24 -18.49 -5.26
CA GLU A 91 -0.38 -19.82 -5.86
C GLU A 91 -0.18 -19.79 -7.38
N LYS A 92 -0.45 -18.66 -8.03
CA LYS A 92 -0.34 -18.46 -9.49
C LYS A 92 0.58 -17.31 -9.91
N ASN A 93 0.95 -16.44 -8.98
CA ASN A 93 1.77 -15.26 -9.20
C ASN A 93 3.11 -15.34 -8.45
N ASP A 94 4.10 -14.62 -8.96
CA ASP A 94 5.43 -14.52 -8.35
C ASP A 94 5.51 -13.36 -7.34
N LEU A 95 4.59 -12.39 -7.44
CA LEU A 95 4.54 -11.19 -6.62
C LEU A 95 3.09 -10.84 -6.24
N VAL A 96 2.91 -10.38 -5.00
CA VAL A 96 1.70 -9.66 -4.58
C VAL A 96 2.10 -8.34 -3.94
N PHE A 97 1.48 -7.25 -4.38
CA PHE A 97 1.56 -5.95 -3.73
C PHE A 97 0.29 -5.71 -2.91
N ILE A 98 0.42 -5.63 -1.58
CA ILE A 98 -0.70 -5.43 -0.66
C ILE A 98 -0.59 -4.05 -0.06
N HIS A 99 -1.63 -3.21 -0.24
CA HIS A 99 -1.67 -1.84 0.21
C HIS A 99 -2.74 -1.60 1.27
N VAL A 100 -2.42 -0.79 2.29
CA VAL A 100 -3.34 -0.36 3.35
C VAL A 100 -3.23 1.15 3.53
N GLU A 101 -4.36 1.83 3.33
CA GLU A 101 -4.48 3.29 3.36
C GLU A 101 -4.80 3.86 4.75
N ALA A 102 -5.41 3.06 5.63
CA ALA A 102 -6.04 3.57 6.85
C ALA A 102 -5.10 4.35 7.79
N ALA A 103 -3.81 4.04 7.79
CA ALA A 103 -2.80 4.74 8.59
C ALA A 103 -2.51 6.17 8.07
N ASP A 104 -2.63 6.38 6.75
CA ASP A 104 -2.48 7.69 6.13
C ASP A 104 -3.68 8.59 6.42
N GLU A 105 -4.89 8.05 6.22
CA GLU A 105 -6.15 8.73 6.53
C GLU A 105 -6.23 9.16 8.00
N ALA A 106 -5.80 8.32 8.94
CA ALA A 106 -5.70 8.69 10.34
C ALA A 106 -4.70 9.83 10.58
N GLY A 107 -3.58 9.84 9.84
CA GLY A 107 -2.61 10.92 9.81
C GLY A 107 -3.22 12.25 9.33
N HIS A 108 -3.96 12.24 8.22
CA HIS A 108 -4.69 13.40 7.71
C HIS A 108 -5.79 13.90 8.64
N MET A 109 -6.44 13.01 9.39
CA MET A 109 -7.40 13.41 10.43
C MET A 109 -6.71 14.08 11.64
N GLY A 110 -5.40 13.82 11.83
CA GLY A 110 -4.67 14.20 13.03
C GLY A 110 -5.12 13.40 14.25
N ASP A 111 -5.51 12.14 14.05
CA ASP A 111 -6.09 11.27 15.06
C ASP A 111 -5.07 10.19 15.45
N VAL A 112 -4.43 10.38 16.61
CA VAL A 112 -3.36 9.49 17.11
C VAL A 112 -3.89 8.09 17.37
N GLU A 113 -5.03 7.98 18.05
CA GLU A 113 -5.61 6.69 18.45
C GLU A 113 -5.98 5.86 17.22
N LYS A 114 -6.59 6.49 16.22
CA LYS A 114 -6.88 5.82 14.95
C LYS A 114 -5.62 5.39 14.21
N LYS A 115 -4.55 6.18 14.27
CA LYS A 115 -3.30 5.83 13.59
C LYS A 115 -2.63 4.63 14.26
N ILE A 116 -2.63 4.59 15.61
CA ILE A 116 -2.16 3.44 16.39
C ILE A 116 -2.99 2.20 16.03
N GLN A 117 -4.31 2.31 16.09
CA GLN A 117 -5.21 1.20 15.73
C GLN A 117 -4.95 0.69 14.31
N ALA A 118 -4.79 1.58 13.32
CA ALA A 118 -4.51 1.19 11.94
C ALA A 118 -3.20 0.40 11.81
N LEU A 119 -2.17 0.77 12.57
CA LEU A 119 -0.87 0.08 12.58
C LEU A 119 -0.95 -1.28 13.26
N GLU A 120 -1.63 -1.39 14.40
CA GLU A 120 -1.85 -2.66 15.11
C GLU A 120 -2.71 -3.62 14.27
N ASP A 121 -3.80 -3.12 13.68
CA ASP A 121 -4.65 -3.89 12.77
C ASP A 121 -3.87 -4.35 11.53
N PHE A 122 -3.00 -3.50 10.98
CA PHE A 122 -2.14 -3.87 9.87
C PHE A 122 -1.15 -4.99 10.25
N ASP A 123 -0.45 -4.85 11.39
CA ASP A 123 0.51 -5.84 11.89
C ASP A 123 -0.16 -7.19 12.13
N GLU A 124 -1.24 -7.23 12.93
CA GLU A 124 -1.89 -8.49 13.27
C GLU A 124 -2.61 -9.11 12.07
N LYS A 125 -3.42 -8.31 11.37
CA LYS A 125 -4.44 -8.82 10.42
C LYS A 125 -3.94 -8.89 8.99
N VAL A 126 -2.92 -8.12 8.60
CA VAL A 126 -2.30 -8.24 7.27
C VAL A 126 -0.98 -8.98 7.37
N VAL A 127 0.00 -8.43 8.09
CA VAL A 127 1.35 -9.02 8.17
C VAL A 127 1.28 -10.38 8.84
N GLY A 128 0.62 -10.50 9.98
CA GLY A 128 0.41 -11.76 10.68
C GLY A 128 -0.32 -12.81 9.83
N THR A 129 -1.36 -12.42 9.08
CA THR A 129 -2.06 -13.31 8.15
C THR A 129 -1.15 -13.82 7.03
N VAL A 130 -0.34 -12.94 6.43
CA VAL A 130 0.62 -13.31 5.37
C VAL A 130 1.68 -14.27 5.93
N LEU A 131 2.28 -13.95 7.07
CA LEU A 131 3.30 -14.81 7.69
C LEU A 131 2.75 -16.19 8.07
N LYS A 132 1.55 -16.25 8.64
CA LYS A 132 0.86 -17.51 8.96
C LYS A 132 0.56 -18.32 7.69
N GLY A 133 0.02 -17.67 6.65
CA GLY A 133 -0.31 -18.32 5.37
C GLY A 133 0.91 -18.84 4.64
N MET A 134 2.06 -18.15 4.75
CA MET A 134 3.31 -18.52 4.10
C MET A 134 4.22 -19.41 4.97
N ALA A 135 3.80 -19.79 6.19
CA ALA A 135 4.65 -20.52 7.15
C ALA A 135 5.17 -21.88 6.65
N HIS A 136 4.47 -22.50 5.69
CA HIS A 136 4.87 -23.77 5.07
C HIS A 136 5.90 -23.61 3.94
N ARG A 137 6.18 -22.38 3.51
CA ARG A 137 7.15 -22.05 2.45
C ARG A 137 8.42 -21.44 3.03
N ARG A 138 9.50 -21.49 2.23
CA ARG A 138 10.79 -20.85 2.53
C ARG A 138 11.34 -20.07 1.34
N ASP A 139 10.73 -20.21 0.18
CA ASP A 139 11.09 -19.63 -1.10
C ASP A 139 10.40 -18.28 -1.33
N TYR A 140 10.32 -17.44 -0.29
CA TYR A 140 9.70 -16.13 -0.39
C TYR A 140 10.48 -15.05 0.35
N ARG A 141 10.26 -13.82 -0.09
CA ARG A 141 10.76 -12.60 0.55
C ARG A 141 9.59 -11.64 0.77
N ILE A 142 9.70 -10.80 1.79
CA ILE A 142 8.74 -9.74 2.10
C ILE A 142 9.51 -8.42 2.15
N LEU A 143 9.05 -7.44 1.39
CA LEU A 143 9.44 -6.05 1.55
C LEU A 143 8.26 -5.32 2.20
N LEU A 144 8.46 -4.79 3.40
CA LEU A 144 7.47 -3.99 4.12
C LEU A 144 8.01 -2.57 4.29
N MET A 145 7.23 -1.58 3.84
CA MET A 145 7.51 -0.16 4.01
C MET A 145 6.25 0.68 3.76
N PRO A 146 6.08 1.82 4.45
CA PRO A 146 5.25 2.91 3.96
C PRO A 146 5.83 3.49 2.66
N ASP A 147 4.99 4.14 1.86
CA ASP A 147 5.42 4.93 0.70
C ASP A 147 5.78 6.37 1.07
N HIS A 148 5.16 6.92 2.12
CA HIS A 148 5.52 8.21 2.71
C HIS A 148 5.12 8.31 4.19
N PRO A 149 5.71 9.25 4.95
CA PRO A 149 5.22 9.62 6.27
C PRO A 149 4.13 10.69 6.18
N THR A 150 3.10 10.53 7.00
CA THR A 150 2.03 11.53 7.18
C THR A 150 2.00 11.97 8.64
N ALA A 151 2.46 13.20 8.87
CA ALA A 151 2.67 13.72 10.22
C ALA A 151 1.33 14.13 10.84
N ILE A 152 0.96 13.50 11.95
CA ILE A 152 -0.32 13.73 12.65
C ILE A 152 -0.51 15.21 13.01
N ALA A 153 0.56 15.87 13.49
CA ALA A 153 0.52 17.28 13.88
C ALA A 153 0.28 18.22 12.70
N LEU A 154 0.77 17.87 11.50
CA LEU A 154 0.65 18.67 10.29
C LEU A 154 -0.52 18.25 9.40
N LYS A 155 -1.10 17.07 9.65
CA LYS A 155 -2.21 16.48 8.89
C LYS A 155 -1.93 16.37 7.39
N THR A 156 -0.67 16.19 7.04
CA THR A 156 -0.21 16.14 5.65
C THR A 156 1.10 15.35 5.55
N HIS A 157 1.46 15.01 4.32
CA HIS A 157 2.68 14.27 4.03
C HIS A 157 3.91 15.13 4.35
N VAL A 158 4.96 14.49 4.85
CA VAL A 158 6.27 15.11 5.06
C VAL A 158 7.35 14.35 4.28
N ALA A 159 8.52 14.97 4.14
CA ALA A 159 9.62 14.42 3.32
C ALA A 159 10.66 13.62 4.13
N GLU A 160 10.30 13.21 5.35
CA GLU A 160 11.15 12.41 6.21
C GLU A 160 11.32 10.98 5.65
N PRO A 161 12.43 10.29 5.94
CA PRO A 161 12.60 8.90 5.54
C PRO A 161 11.61 7.98 6.27
N VAL A 162 11.26 6.87 5.63
CA VAL A 162 10.39 5.82 6.19
C VAL A 162 11.19 4.57 6.54
N PRO A 163 10.82 3.81 7.59
CA PRO A 163 11.46 2.54 7.89
C PRO A 163 11.08 1.49 6.84
N PHE A 164 11.99 0.58 6.52
CA PHE A 164 11.69 -0.59 5.69
C PHE A 164 12.31 -1.84 6.30
N VAL A 165 11.72 -3.00 5.99
CA VAL A 165 12.32 -4.31 6.28
C VAL A 165 12.23 -5.18 5.03
N LEU A 166 13.36 -5.82 4.68
CA LEU A 166 13.40 -6.89 3.70
C LEU A 166 13.68 -8.21 4.42
N PHE A 167 12.67 -9.06 4.49
CA PHE A 167 12.76 -10.38 5.09
C PHE A 167 12.90 -11.46 4.02
N SER A 168 13.74 -12.47 4.27
CA SER A 168 13.89 -13.65 3.41
C SER A 168 13.69 -14.92 4.23
N ALA A 169 12.66 -15.70 3.90
CA ALA A 169 12.34 -16.92 4.63
C ALA A 169 13.40 -18.03 4.44
N GLY A 170 14.15 -17.98 3.33
CA GLY A 170 15.23 -18.92 3.03
C GLY A 170 16.55 -18.58 3.71
N ALA A 171 16.69 -17.34 4.22
CA ALA A 171 17.88 -16.87 4.92
C ALA A 171 17.45 -15.85 6.00
N PRO A 172 16.73 -16.29 7.05
CA PRO A 172 16.29 -15.39 8.11
C PRO A 172 17.49 -14.84 8.87
N GLN A 173 17.44 -13.56 9.21
CA GLN A 173 18.45 -12.88 10.02
C GLN A 173 17.83 -12.44 11.34
N ASP A 174 18.63 -12.52 12.41
CA ASP A 174 18.27 -12.01 13.73
C ASP A 174 18.90 -10.62 13.91
N ASN A 175 18.05 -9.60 13.94
CA ASN A 175 18.45 -8.20 14.15
C ASN A 175 18.44 -7.81 15.64
N GLY A 176 18.39 -8.79 16.54
CA GLY A 176 18.36 -8.59 17.97
C GLY A 176 17.03 -8.00 18.44
N LYS A 177 17.10 -7.04 19.38
CA LYS A 177 15.92 -6.44 20.05
C LYS A 177 15.35 -5.22 19.33
N LEU A 178 15.67 -5.02 18.06
CA LEU A 178 15.16 -3.88 17.28
C LEU A 178 13.68 -4.10 16.92
N GLY A 179 12.87 -3.06 17.11
CA GLY A 179 11.50 -2.99 16.60
C GLY A 179 11.45 -2.43 15.17
N TYR A 180 10.27 -2.50 14.56
CA TYR A 180 9.98 -1.84 13.29
C TYR A 180 9.39 -0.46 13.54
N ASN A 181 10.26 0.54 13.70
CA ASN A 181 9.92 1.95 13.93
C ASN A 181 11.05 2.85 13.42
N GLU A 182 10.79 4.16 13.34
CA GLU A 182 11.72 5.16 12.85
C GLU A 182 13.02 5.23 13.68
N GLU A 183 12.92 5.16 15.01
CA GLU A 183 14.06 5.26 15.91
C GLU A 183 15.02 4.07 15.76
N ASP A 184 14.47 2.86 15.72
CA ASP A 184 15.25 1.62 15.60
C ASP A 184 15.82 1.45 14.18
N ALA A 185 15.10 1.88 13.15
CA ALA A 185 15.62 1.87 11.77
C ALA A 185 16.90 2.72 11.66
N LEU A 186 16.96 3.88 12.31
CA LEU A 186 18.15 4.74 12.32
C LEU A 186 19.37 4.07 12.97
N LYS A 187 19.17 3.18 13.95
CA LYS A 187 20.26 2.46 14.64
C LYS A 187 20.95 1.43 13.75
N THR A 188 20.32 1.02 12.63
CA THR A 188 20.86 -0.01 11.73
C THR A 188 21.98 0.50 10.81
N GLY A 189 22.06 1.82 10.56
CA GLY A 189 22.95 2.38 9.53
C GLY A 189 22.56 2.02 8.08
N ILE A 190 21.49 1.26 7.87
CA ILE A 190 21.02 0.84 6.54
C ILE A 190 20.16 1.94 5.93
N VAL A 191 20.58 2.45 4.77
CA VAL A 191 19.88 3.54 4.06
C VAL A 191 19.68 3.21 2.58
N ALA A 192 18.42 3.16 2.16
CA ALA A 192 18.03 3.02 0.76
C ALA A 192 17.77 4.40 0.11
N LYS A 193 18.83 5.12 -0.28
CA LYS A 193 18.69 6.45 -0.93
C LYS A 193 17.84 6.44 -2.20
N GLN A 194 17.79 5.30 -2.89
CA GLN A 194 16.97 5.07 -4.08
C GLN A 194 15.93 3.99 -3.78
N ALA A 195 14.90 4.33 -3.00
CA ALA A 195 13.87 3.39 -2.55
C ALA A 195 13.21 2.60 -3.69
N TYR A 196 13.08 3.19 -4.89
CA TYR A 196 12.55 2.50 -6.08
C TYR A 196 13.38 1.28 -6.52
N ARG A 197 14.61 1.12 -6.02
CA ARG A 197 15.47 -0.05 -6.27
C ARG A 197 15.23 -1.19 -5.29
N LEU A 198 14.51 -0.98 -4.18
CA LEU A 198 14.20 -2.05 -3.22
C LEU A 198 13.41 -3.20 -3.86
N ILE A 199 12.67 -2.93 -4.94
CA ILE A 199 12.03 -3.99 -5.74
C ILE A 199 13.05 -4.93 -6.41
N GLU A 200 14.22 -4.42 -6.81
CA GLU A 200 15.32 -5.26 -7.32
C GLU A 200 15.85 -6.15 -6.20
N ALA A 201 15.97 -5.62 -4.97
CA ALA A 201 16.37 -6.43 -3.82
C ALA A 201 15.34 -7.52 -3.47
N LEU A 202 14.04 -7.19 -3.53
CA LEU A 202 12.97 -8.13 -3.31
C LEU A 202 12.99 -9.28 -4.33
N ILE A 203 13.09 -8.96 -5.62
CA ILE A 203 12.99 -9.93 -6.71
C ILE A 203 14.31 -10.70 -6.89
N GLU A 204 15.42 -9.98 -7.03
CA GLU A 204 16.71 -10.55 -7.40
C GLU A 204 17.51 -11.04 -6.18
N GLY A 205 17.11 -10.66 -4.96
CA GLY A 205 17.76 -11.10 -3.72
C GLY A 205 19.13 -10.46 -3.47
N ARG A 206 19.45 -9.35 -4.15
CA ARG A 206 20.70 -8.59 -3.94
C ARG A 206 20.42 -7.26 -3.23
N PRO A 207 21.23 -6.85 -2.24
CA PRO A 207 21.06 -5.54 -1.60
C PRO A 207 21.14 -4.38 -2.61
N THR A 208 20.32 -3.35 -2.39
CA THR A 208 20.33 -2.10 -3.17
C THR A 208 20.47 -0.85 -2.31
N TRP A 209 20.71 -1.02 -1.01
CA TRP A 209 20.95 0.04 -0.05
C TRP A 209 22.44 0.15 0.27
N THR A 210 22.79 1.21 0.97
CA THR A 210 24.11 1.41 1.55
C THR A 210 24.05 1.16 3.06
N GLU A 211 25.11 0.60 3.62
CA GLU A 211 25.37 0.55 5.06
C GLU A 211 26.34 1.70 5.39
N ILE A 212 26.02 2.51 6.40
CA ILE A 212 26.80 3.68 6.83
C ILE A 212 27.32 3.45 8.24
#